data_AF-A0A7J5UV91-F1
#
_entry.id   AF-A0A7J5UV91-F1
#
_cell.length_a   1.000
_cell.length_b   1.000
_cell.length_c   1.000
_cell.angle_alpha   90.00
_cell.angle_beta   90.00
_cell.angle_gamma   90.00
#
_symmetry.space_group_name_H-M   'P 1'
#
loop_
_entity.id
_entity.type
_entity.pdbx_description
1 polymer ?
#
loop_
_entity_poly.entity_id
_entity_poly.type
_entity_poly.pdbx_seq_one_letter_code
_entity_poly.pdbx_strand_id
1 'polypeptide(L)'
;MASAHGFTVNYSFGSLTAISDATGNLVESLSYDPWGRRRKASNWNDFNVSSTLFDRGFTGHEHLPQFGLINMNGRVYDPFLARFLSPDPFVQSPGNPQNYNRYSYALNNPLKYTDPSGYTYKPDDWNKGKGGATYINPY
;
A
#
# COMPACT_ATOMS: atom_id res chain seq x y z
N MET A 1 -7.99 35.05 -9.17
CA MET A 1 -6.82 34.15 -9.13
C MET A 1 -7.25 32.92 -8.35
N ALA A 2 -7.38 31.76 -9.01
CA ALA A 2 -7.81 30.53 -8.34
C ALA A 2 -6.59 29.91 -7.65
N SER A 3 -6.54 29.94 -6.31
CA SER A 3 -5.56 29.17 -5.55
C SER A 3 -5.96 27.71 -5.65
N ALA A 4 -5.23 26.92 -6.44
CA ALA A 4 -5.35 25.47 -6.40
C ALA A 4 -4.75 25.01 -5.07
N HIS A 5 -5.60 24.67 -4.10
CA HIS A 5 -5.20 23.95 -2.89
C HIS A 5 -4.82 22.50 -3.26
N GLY A 6 -3.71 22.33 -3.97
CA GLY A 6 -3.21 21.03 -4.40
C GLY A 6 -2.25 20.45 -3.38
N PHE A 7 -2.46 19.20 -2.98
CA PHE A 7 -1.45 18.43 -2.25
C PHE A 7 -0.58 17.67 -3.26
N THR A 8 0.73 17.65 -3.02
CA THR A 8 1.69 16.82 -3.75
C THR A 8 1.91 15.53 -2.99
N VAL A 9 1.88 14.39 -3.68
CA VAL A 9 1.88 13.08 -3.05
C VAL A 9 3.03 12.23 -3.57
N ASN A 10 3.83 11.69 -2.65
CA ASN A 10 5.03 10.93 -2.96
C ASN A 10 4.82 9.43 -2.68
N TYR A 11 5.36 8.61 -3.58
CA TYR A 11 5.27 7.16 -3.50
C TYR A 11 6.66 6.54 -3.45
N SER A 12 6.78 5.40 -2.79
CA SER A 12 7.95 4.51 -2.85
C SER A 12 7.46 3.07 -2.89
N PHE A 13 7.94 2.29 -3.87
CA PHE A 13 7.45 0.91 -4.09
C PHE A 13 5.91 0.82 -4.15
N GLY A 14 5.27 1.80 -4.81
CA GLY A 14 3.80 1.90 -4.92
C GLY A 14 3.07 2.30 -3.63
N SER A 15 3.79 2.51 -2.52
CA SER A 15 3.22 2.90 -1.22
C SER A 15 3.35 4.40 -0.99
N LEU A 16 2.31 5.03 -0.46
CA LEU A 16 2.26 6.46 -0.14
C LEU A 16 3.20 6.81 1.03
N THR A 17 4.27 7.58 0.81
CA THR A 17 5.28 7.86 1.85
C THR A 17 5.27 9.29 2.39
N ALA A 18 4.81 10.27 1.61
CA ALA A 18 4.75 11.65 2.05
C ALA A 18 3.72 12.47 1.28
N ILE A 19 3.14 13.45 1.96
CA ILE A 19 2.20 14.43 1.40
C ILE A 19 2.73 15.82 1.73
N SER A 20 2.79 16.68 0.72
CA SER A 20 3.20 18.08 0.87
C SER A 20 2.10 19.02 0.40
N ASP A 21 2.04 20.23 0.95
CA ASP A 21 1.11 21.26 0.51
C ASP A 21 1.53 21.89 -0.84
N ALA A 22 0.72 22.82 -1.35
CA ALA A 22 0.98 23.51 -2.61
C ALA A 22 2.27 24.37 -2.59
N THR A 23 2.81 24.65 -1.41
CA THR A 23 4.05 25.41 -1.21
C THR A 23 5.27 24.52 -0.96
N GLY A 24 5.08 23.20 -0.91
CA GLY A 24 6.14 22.21 -0.71
C GLY A 24 6.43 21.85 0.75
N ASN A 25 5.67 22.36 1.72
CA ASN A 25 5.86 21.94 3.12
C ASN A 25 5.32 20.54 3.33
N LEU A 26 6.05 19.71 4.09
CA LEU A 26 5.60 18.36 4.47
C LEU A 26 4.41 18.46 5.43
N VAL A 27 3.28 17.89 5.01
CA VAL A 27 2.03 17.85 5.79
C VAL A 27 1.90 16.53 6.53
N GLU A 28 2.25 15.43 5.88
CA GLU A 28 2.19 14.09 6.47
C GLU A 28 3.30 13.21 5.91
N SER A 29 3.87 12.36 6.77
CA SER A 29 4.84 11.34 6.37
C SER A 29 4.43 9.99 6.93
N LEU A 30 4.44 9.00 6.04
CA LEU A 30 4.04 7.63 6.30
C LEU A 30 5.22 6.69 6.03
N SER A 31 5.35 5.68 6.86
CA SER A 31 6.29 4.59 6.66
C SER A 31 5.54 3.27 6.76
N TYR A 32 6.02 2.25 6.05
CA TYR A 32 5.48 0.89 6.14
C TYR A 32 6.62 -0.08 6.38
N ASP A 33 6.33 -1.19 7.06
CA ASP A 33 7.21 -2.34 7.04
C ASP A 33 7.09 -3.10 5.69
N PRO A 34 7.93 -4.11 5.43
CA PRO A 34 7.84 -4.90 4.19
C PRO A 34 6.48 -5.55 3.96
N TRP A 35 5.68 -5.76 5.01
CA TRP A 35 4.37 -6.40 4.96
C TRP A 35 3.22 -5.39 4.96
N GLY A 36 3.51 -4.09 4.83
CA GLY A 36 2.50 -3.05 4.72
C GLY A 36 1.91 -2.56 6.04
N ARG A 37 2.45 -2.98 7.19
CA ARG A 37 2.05 -2.36 8.46
C ARG A 37 2.55 -0.94 8.51
N ARG A 38 1.64 0.00 8.79
CA ARG A 38 2.00 1.40 8.99
C ARG A 38 2.95 1.54 10.18
N ARG A 39 3.94 2.40 10.01
CA ARG A 39 4.92 2.80 11.02
C ARG A 39 4.98 4.32 11.06
N LYS A 40 5.27 4.89 12.23
CA LYS A 40 5.65 6.30 12.30
C LYS A 40 6.92 6.53 11.50
N ALA A 41 6.88 7.46 10.55
CA ALA A 41 8.04 7.80 9.73
C ALA A 41 9.20 8.39 10.54
N SER A 42 8.92 9.01 11.68
CA SER A 42 9.92 9.66 12.53
C SER A 42 10.81 8.69 13.31
N ASN A 43 10.28 7.55 13.75
CA ASN A 43 10.99 6.65 14.66
C ASN A 43 10.88 5.15 14.30
N TRP A 44 10.08 4.79 13.29
CA TRP A 44 9.93 3.44 12.76
C TRP A 44 9.42 2.40 13.76
N ASN A 45 8.94 2.82 14.94
CA ASN A 45 8.64 1.95 16.07
C ASN A 45 7.13 1.71 16.27
N ASP A 46 6.27 2.66 15.91
CA ASP A 46 4.86 2.60 16.29
C ASP A 46 3.98 2.06 15.15
N PHE A 47 3.38 0.90 15.38
CA PHE A 47 2.49 0.19 14.44
C PHE A 47 1.02 0.66 14.45
N ASN A 48 0.72 1.80 15.09
CA ASN A 48 -0.64 2.23 15.36
C ASN A 48 -0.88 3.67 14.88
N VAL A 49 -0.91 3.83 13.55
CA VAL A 49 -1.24 5.09 12.89
C VAL A 49 -2.72 5.04 12.50
N SER A 50 -3.59 5.55 13.35
CA SER A 50 -5.05 5.44 13.23
C SER A 50 -5.71 6.52 12.39
N SER A 51 -5.03 7.66 12.17
CA SER A 51 -5.55 8.80 11.42
C SER A 51 -4.50 9.24 10.41
N THR A 52 -4.87 9.24 9.13
CA THR A 52 -4.05 9.75 8.03
C THR A 52 -4.90 10.65 7.14
N LEU A 53 -4.28 11.56 6.39
CA LEU A 53 -5.01 12.45 5.50
C LEU A 53 -5.73 11.71 4.36
N PHE A 54 -5.22 10.54 4.00
CA PHE A 54 -5.83 9.65 3.02
C PHE A 54 -6.00 8.25 3.59
N ASP A 55 -7.07 7.58 3.19
CA ASP A 55 -7.34 6.19 3.58
C ASP A 55 -6.42 5.21 2.83
N ARG A 56 -5.81 5.61 1.71
CA ARG A 56 -4.90 4.77 0.92
C ARG A 56 -3.44 4.90 1.35
N GLY A 57 -2.71 3.79 1.30
CA GLY A 57 -1.34 3.73 1.79
C GLY A 57 -0.44 2.74 1.06
N PHE A 58 -0.25 1.57 1.67
CA PHE A 58 0.57 0.47 1.15
C PHE A 58 0.08 -0.01 -0.22
N THR A 59 1.00 -0.05 -1.19
CA THR A 59 0.76 -0.45 -2.59
C THR A 59 -0.46 0.22 -3.27
N GLY A 60 -0.89 1.37 -2.75
CA GLY A 60 -2.05 2.13 -3.25
C GLY A 60 -3.41 1.64 -2.75
N HIS A 61 -3.44 0.66 -1.85
CA HIS A 61 -4.66 0.08 -1.30
C HIS A 61 -5.19 0.86 -0.10
N GLU A 62 -6.49 0.72 0.14
CA GLU A 62 -7.20 1.33 1.26
C GLU A 62 -6.86 0.61 2.57
N HIS A 63 -6.53 1.37 3.61
CA HIS A 63 -6.27 0.88 4.96
C HIS A 63 -7.54 1.01 5.80
N LEU A 64 -7.80 -0.01 6.60
CA LEU A 64 -8.88 -0.06 7.58
C LEU A 64 -8.24 0.02 8.98
N PRO A 65 -7.81 1.21 9.44
CA PRO A 65 -7.01 1.37 10.64
C PRO A 65 -7.70 0.87 11.90
N GLN A 66 -9.03 0.91 11.97
CA GLN A 66 -9.83 0.40 13.09
C GLN A 66 -9.63 -1.11 13.30
N PHE A 67 -9.30 -1.84 12.23
CA PHE A 67 -9.09 -3.29 12.26
C PHE A 67 -7.63 -3.68 12.02
N GLY A 68 -6.77 -2.73 11.66
CA GLY A 68 -5.38 -3.00 11.25
C GLY A 68 -5.27 -3.76 9.92
N LEU A 69 -6.29 -3.70 9.07
CA LEU A 69 -6.39 -4.46 7.82
C LEU A 69 -6.18 -3.57 6.60
N ILE A 70 -5.92 -4.19 5.45
CA ILE A 70 -5.79 -3.51 4.16
C ILE A 70 -6.79 -4.13 3.18
N ASN A 71 -7.66 -3.30 2.61
CA ASN A 71 -8.56 -3.69 1.55
C ASN A 71 -7.82 -3.64 0.21
N MET A 72 -7.42 -4.81 -0.31
CA MET A 72 -6.73 -4.93 -1.60
C MET A 72 -7.71 -5.09 -2.78
N ASN A 73 -8.93 -4.56 -2.65
CA ASN A 73 -10.09 -4.67 -3.55
C ASN A 73 -10.65 -6.09 -3.71
N GLY A 74 -9.81 -7.06 -4.05
CA GLY A 74 -10.23 -8.45 -4.22
C GLY A 74 -10.31 -9.22 -2.89
N ARG A 75 -9.37 -8.95 -1.98
CA ARG A 75 -9.29 -9.63 -0.69
C ARG A 75 -8.86 -8.67 0.41
N VAL A 76 -9.30 -8.97 1.62
CA VAL A 76 -8.83 -8.29 2.81
C VAL A 76 -7.53 -8.93 3.28
N TYR A 77 -6.51 -8.11 3.45
CA TYR A 77 -5.17 -8.49 3.85
C TYR A 77 -4.88 -8.07 5.29
N ASP A 78 -4.30 -8.99 6.05
CA ASP A 78 -3.76 -8.75 7.38
C ASP A 78 -2.23 -8.56 7.29
N PRO A 79 -1.73 -7.32 7.41
CA PRO A 79 -0.29 -7.03 7.41
C PRO A 79 0.41 -7.49 8.70
N PHE A 80 -0.33 -7.74 9.78
CA PHE A 80 0.22 -8.35 10.99
C PHE A 80 0.58 -9.81 10.76
N LEU A 81 -0.36 -10.60 10.23
CA LEU A 81 -0.12 -12.01 9.92
C LEU A 81 0.64 -12.22 8.61
N ALA A 82 0.79 -11.16 7.81
CA ALA A 82 1.34 -11.19 6.46
C ALA A 82 0.53 -12.08 5.49
N ARG A 83 -0.80 -12.14 5.67
CA ARG A 83 -1.68 -13.07 4.94
C ARG A 83 -3.03 -12.46 4.61
N PHE A 84 -3.67 -12.97 3.55
CA PHE A 84 -5.07 -12.67 3.29
C PHE A 84 -5.98 -13.38 4.29
N LEU A 85 -7.14 -12.77 4.59
CA LEU A 85 -8.16 -13.37 5.45
C LEU A 85 -9.09 -14.34 4.72
N SER A 86 -9.09 -14.29 3.38
CA SER A 86 -9.86 -15.19 2.52
C SER A 86 -8.94 -15.97 1.58
N PRO A 87 -9.25 -17.24 1.29
CA PRO A 87 -8.48 -18.03 0.33
C PRO A 87 -8.60 -17.44 -1.08
N ASP A 88 -7.52 -17.51 -1.85
CA ASP A 88 -7.51 -17.15 -3.27
C ASP A 88 -8.42 -18.09 -4.07
N PRO A 89 -9.49 -17.61 -4.73
CA PRO A 89 -10.30 -18.46 -5.60
C PRO A 89 -9.52 -18.98 -6.82
N PHE A 90 -8.43 -18.32 -7.21
CA PHE A 90 -7.63 -18.66 -8.39
C PHE A 90 -6.36 -19.43 -8.01
N VAL A 91 -6.10 -20.55 -8.71
CA VAL A 91 -4.81 -21.25 -8.65
C VAL A 91 -4.04 -20.85 -9.90
N GLN A 92 -3.10 -19.90 -9.76
CA GLN A 92 -2.45 -19.27 -10.92
C GLN A 92 -1.47 -20.19 -11.67
N SER A 93 -0.98 -21.23 -11.01
CA SER A 93 0.01 -22.19 -11.52
C SER A 93 -0.07 -23.49 -10.69
N PRO A 94 -0.71 -24.54 -11.23
CA PRO A 94 -0.90 -25.82 -10.54
C PRO A 94 0.41 -26.58 -10.26
N GLY A 95 1.47 -26.28 -11.00
CA GLY A 95 2.79 -26.92 -10.87
C GLY A 95 3.70 -26.31 -9.82
N ASN A 96 3.32 -25.18 -9.20
CA ASN A 96 4.10 -24.55 -8.14
C ASN A 96 3.47 -24.87 -6.76
N PRO A 97 4.15 -25.63 -5.88
CA PRO A 97 3.64 -25.97 -4.55
C PRO A 97 3.35 -24.74 -3.67
N GLN A 98 3.98 -23.58 -3.91
CA GLN A 98 3.64 -22.33 -3.20
C GLN A 98 2.23 -21.82 -3.52
N ASN A 99 1.67 -22.14 -4.69
CA ASN A 99 0.34 -21.67 -5.08
C ASN A 99 -0.80 -22.35 -4.32
N TYR A 100 -0.50 -23.46 -3.63
CA TYR A 100 -1.44 -24.08 -2.69
C TYR A 100 -1.54 -23.30 -1.37
N ASN A 101 -0.64 -22.34 -1.10
CA ASN A 101 -0.81 -21.37 -0.02
C ASN A 101 -1.73 -20.24 -0.47
N ARG A 102 -3.03 -20.54 -0.50
CA ARG A 102 -4.11 -19.63 -0.96
C ARG A 102 -4.26 -18.36 -0.12
N TYR A 103 -3.52 -18.23 0.98
CA TYR A 103 -3.54 -17.05 1.86
C TYR A 103 -2.27 -16.20 1.75
N SER A 104 -1.28 -16.60 0.96
CA SER A 104 -0.01 -15.87 0.85
C SER A 104 -0.16 -14.57 0.05
N TYR A 105 0.51 -13.52 0.52
CA TYR A 105 0.69 -12.29 -0.25
C TYR A 105 2.03 -12.32 -0.98
N ALA A 106 2.05 -11.92 -2.26
CA ALA A 106 3.28 -11.69 -3.02
C ALA A 106 4.28 -12.88 -3.01
N LEU A 107 3.79 -14.14 -2.98
CA LEU A 107 4.61 -15.35 -2.84
C LEU A 107 5.54 -15.34 -1.60
N ASN A 108 5.11 -14.67 -0.53
CA ASN A 108 5.90 -14.39 0.69
C ASN A 108 7.16 -13.55 0.44
N ASN A 109 7.22 -12.78 -0.66
CA ASN A 109 8.33 -11.88 -0.95
C ASN A 109 7.82 -10.48 -1.37
N PRO A 110 7.33 -9.69 -0.40
CA PRO A 110 6.67 -8.40 -0.65
C PRO A 110 7.66 -7.26 -1.01
N LEU A 111 8.96 -7.50 -0.85
CA LEU A 111 10.02 -6.57 -1.30
C LEU A 111 10.26 -6.65 -2.80
N LYS A 112 9.88 -7.76 -3.44
CA LYS A 112 10.08 -8.03 -4.86
C LYS A 112 8.76 -8.05 -5.65
N TYR A 113 7.67 -8.42 -4.98
CA TYR A 113 6.38 -8.56 -5.63
C TYR A 113 5.32 -7.74 -4.90
N THR A 114 4.43 -7.15 -5.68
CA THR A 114 3.22 -6.50 -5.19
C THR A 114 2.00 -7.21 -5.75
N ASP A 115 0.86 -7.14 -5.06
CA ASP A 115 -0.42 -7.61 -5.59
C ASP A 115 -1.41 -6.44 -5.78
N PRO A 116 -1.43 -5.82 -6.97
CA PRO A 116 -2.32 -4.69 -7.23
C PRO A 116 -3.81 -5.06 -7.32
N SER A 117 -4.15 -6.34 -7.53
CA SER A 117 -5.55 -6.78 -7.69
C SER A 117 -6.09 -7.55 -6.48
N GLY A 118 -5.19 -7.95 -5.57
CA GLY A 118 -5.48 -8.90 -4.52
C GLY A 118 -5.57 -10.34 -5.00
N TYR A 119 -5.26 -10.67 -6.26
CA TYR A 119 -5.28 -12.04 -6.80
C TYR A 119 -4.06 -12.38 -7.66
N THR A 120 -3.05 -11.50 -7.77
CA THR A 120 -1.95 -11.63 -8.73
C THR A 120 -0.65 -11.12 -8.16
N TYR A 121 0.43 -11.92 -8.18
CA TYR A 121 1.76 -11.37 -7.89
C TYR A 121 2.36 -10.75 -9.16
N LYS A 122 2.76 -9.47 -9.09
CA LYS A 122 3.51 -8.78 -10.15
C LYS A 122 4.86 -8.30 -9.62
N PRO A 123 5.94 -8.38 -10.41
CA PRO A 123 7.19 -7.69 -10.08
C PRO A 123 6.91 -6.21 -9.81
N ASP A 124 7.65 -5.62 -8.87
CA ASP A 124 7.62 -4.19 -8.64
C ASP A 124 8.26 -3.44 -9.82
N ASP A 125 7.47 -3.13 -10.84
CA ASP A 125 7.92 -2.36 -12.03
C ASP A 125 8.14 -0.86 -11.72
N TRP A 126 8.76 -0.52 -10.58
CA TRP A 126 9.04 0.84 -10.12
C TRP A 126 9.78 1.71 -11.15
N ASN A 127 10.62 1.09 -11.99
CA ASN A 127 11.41 1.79 -13.01
C ASN A 127 10.64 2.17 -14.30
N LYS A 128 9.31 2.04 -14.36
CA LYS A 128 8.50 2.54 -15.49
C LYS A 128 7.63 3.74 -15.10
N GLY A 129 8.29 4.87 -14.79
CA GLY A 129 7.80 6.19 -15.22
C GLY A 129 6.82 6.96 -14.34
N LYS A 130 6.93 6.96 -12.99
CA LYS A 130 6.14 7.88 -12.15
C LYS A 130 7.01 8.72 -11.21
N GLY A 131 7.57 9.80 -11.75
CA GLY A 131 7.93 10.96 -10.93
C GLY A 131 6.65 11.66 -10.47
N GLY A 132 6.56 11.95 -9.17
CA GLY A 132 5.55 12.80 -8.50
C GLY A 132 4.17 12.87 -9.14
N ALA A 133 3.24 12.00 -8.71
CA ALA A 133 1.84 12.12 -9.10
C ALA A 133 1.14 13.13 -8.17
N THR A 134 0.70 14.26 -8.72
CA THR A 134 -0.22 15.19 -8.05
C THR A 134 -1.60 14.54 -7.94
N TYR A 135 -2.13 14.39 -6.74
CA TYR A 135 -3.51 13.90 -6.54
C TYR A 135 -4.41 15.12 -6.35
N ILE A 136 -5.30 15.34 -7.32
CA ILE A 136 -6.39 16.31 -7.22
C ILE A 136 -7.63 15.51 -6.87
N ASN A 137 -8.25 15.78 -5.71
CA ASN A 137 -9.54 15.19 -5.37
C ASN A 137 -10.62 15.78 -6.31
N PRO A 138 -11.38 14.97 -7.08
CA PRO A 138 -12.44 15.49 -7.95
C PRO A 138 -13.78 15.73 -7.23
N TYR A 139 -13.78 15.85 -5.89
CA TYR A 139 -14.93 16.29 -5.10
C TYR A 139 -14.52 17.37 -4.11
#